data_AF-A0A7S1F270-F1
#
_entry.id   AF-A0A7S1F270-F1
#
_cell.length_a   1.000
_cell.length_b   1.000
_cell.length_c   1.000
_cell.angle_alpha   90.00
_cell.angle_beta   90.00
_cell.angle_gamma   90.00
#
_symmetry.space_group_name_H-M   'P 1'
#
loop_
_entity.id
_entity.type
_entity.pdbx_description
1 polymer ?
#
loop_
_entity_poly.entity_id
_entity_poly.type
_entity_poly.pdbx_seq_one_letter_code
_entity_poly.pdbx_strand_id
1 'polypeptide(L)'
;PDYMMMFNNFKTTYGKVYNGINEDAVRFGNFKANVDVIYATNARNLTFALGVNEFADLTQDEFAAIYTGLKPASLWSGLPRLSTHEYDGSPLASSVDWTTQGVVTPVKNQGQCGSCWSFSTTGALEGAWALSTGNLVSLSE
;
A
#
# COMPACT_ATOMS: atom_id res chain seq x y z
N PRO A 1 -8.16 8.02 25.15
CA PRO A 1 -7.18 6.94 24.89
C PRO A 1 -5.91 7.18 25.72
N ASP A 2 -5.27 6.12 26.21
CA ASP A 2 -3.92 6.24 26.80
C ASP A 2 -2.89 6.24 25.66
N TYR A 3 -2.59 7.44 25.16
CA TYR A 3 -1.70 7.60 24.01
C TYR A 3 -0.28 7.11 24.28
N MET A 4 0.23 7.26 25.50
CA MET A 4 1.60 6.84 25.84
C MET A 4 1.72 5.32 25.81
N MET A 5 0.77 4.60 26.41
CA MET A 5 0.74 3.14 26.35
C MET A 5 0.58 2.65 24.90
N MET A 6 -0.34 3.24 24.14
CA MET A 6 -0.56 2.90 22.73
C MET A 6 0.69 3.15 21.88
N PHE A 7 1.40 4.27 22.09
CA PHE A 7 2.61 4.60 21.35
C PHE A 7 3.76 3.66 21.69
N ASN A 8 3.94 3.31 22.96
CA ASN A 8 4.96 2.32 23.35
C ASN A 8 4.67 0.95 22.73
N ASN A 9 3.41 0.50 22.76
CA ASN A 9 3.01 -0.74 22.08
C ASN A 9 3.27 -0.66 20.57
N PHE A 10 2.89 0.44 19.93
CA PHE A 10 3.15 0.69 18.51
C PHE A 10 4.65 0.60 18.18
N LYS A 11 5.52 1.24 18.98
CA LYS A 11 6.97 1.16 18.80
C LYS A 11 7.48 -0.27 18.90
N THR A 12 6.99 -1.05 19.86
CA THR A 12 7.35 -2.46 20.00
C THR A 12 6.83 -3.31 18.84
N THR A 13 5.56 -3.14 18.44
CA THR A 13 4.92 -3.93 17.37
C THR A 13 5.60 -3.72 16.02
N TYR A 14 5.98 -2.49 15.70
CA TYR A 14 6.57 -2.15 14.39
C TYR A 14 8.08 -1.90 14.44
N GLY A 15 8.74 -2.23 15.56
CA GLY A 15 10.20 -2.08 15.72
C GLY A 15 10.71 -0.65 15.52
N LYS A 16 9.92 0.37 15.92
CA LYS A 16 10.27 1.77 15.70
C LYS A 16 11.33 2.23 16.69
N VAL A 17 12.40 2.81 16.15
CA VAL A 17 13.50 3.43 16.90
C VAL A 17 13.74 4.81 16.32
N TYR A 18 13.73 5.82 17.19
CA TYR A 18 13.89 7.23 16.81
C TYR A 18 15.18 7.77 17.45
N ASN A 19 16.12 8.22 16.63
CA ASN A 19 17.46 8.60 17.06
C ASN A 19 17.73 10.11 16.90
N GLY A 20 16.84 10.83 16.22
CA GLY A 20 16.95 12.28 16.02
C GLY A 20 16.63 13.07 17.29
N ILE A 21 17.19 14.28 17.39
CA ILE A 21 16.88 15.22 18.46
C ILE A 21 15.37 15.52 18.41
N ASN A 22 14.68 15.28 19.52
CA ASN A 22 13.23 15.41 19.66
C ASN A 22 12.38 14.55 18.69
N GLU A 23 12.97 13.60 17.97
CA GLU A 23 12.25 12.79 16.99
C GLU A 23 11.13 11.96 17.65
N ASP A 24 11.41 11.33 18.80
CA ASP A 24 10.40 10.57 19.55
C ASP A 24 9.20 11.45 19.95
N ALA A 25 9.44 12.71 20.34
CA ALA A 25 8.38 13.65 20.68
C ALA A 25 7.55 14.09 19.45
N VAL A 26 8.20 14.31 18.30
CA VAL A 26 7.50 14.61 17.03
C VAL A 26 6.65 13.42 16.59
N ARG A 27 7.23 12.22 16.60
CA ARG A 27 6.55 10.96 16.22
C ARG A 27 5.39 10.65 17.15
N PHE A 28 5.53 10.92 18.45
CA PHE A 28 4.44 10.82 19.41
C PHE A 28 3.30 11.81 19.12
N GLY A 29 3.63 13.05 18.77
CA GLY A 29 2.64 14.06 18.36
C GLY A 29 1.83 13.64 17.14
N ASN A 30 2.51 13.16 16.10
CA ASN A 30 1.88 12.62 14.90
C ASN A 30 1.00 11.40 15.22
N PHE A 31 1.53 10.47 16.02
CA PHE A 31 0.81 9.27 16.45
C PHE A 31 -0.50 9.62 17.16
N LYS A 32 -0.46 10.56 18.10
CA LYS A 32 -1.68 11.02 18.79
C LYS A 32 -2.70 11.57 17.80
N ALA A 33 -2.28 12.46 16.89
CA ALA A 33 -3.17 13.04 15.88
C ALA A 33 -3.81 11.96 15.00
N ASN A 34 -3.04 10.97 14.56
CA ASN A 34 -3.56 9.85 13.76
C ASN A 34 -4.49 8.94 14.55
N VAL A 35 -4.22 8.67 15.83
CA VAL A 35 -5.15 7.95 16.71
C VAL A 35 -6.47 8.71 16.83
N ASP A 36 -6.44 10.03 17.00
CA ASP A 36 -7.67 10.83 17.06
C ASP A 36 -8.48 10.72 15.75
N VAL A 37 -7.81 10.73 14.59
CA VAL A 37 -8.44 10.50 13.27
C VAL A 37 -9.05 9.09 13.17
N ILE A 38 -8.36 8.07 13.66
CA ILE A 38 -8.86 6.68 13.68
C ILE A 38 -10.16 6.59 14.49
N TYR A 39 -10.17 7.11 15.72
CA TYR A 39 -11.36 7.06 16.59
C TYR A 39 -12.52 7.87 16.00
N ALA A 40 -12.26 9.08 15.52
CA ALA A 40 -13.28 9.93 14.91
C ALA A 40 -13.87 9.29 13.64
N THR A 41 -13.05 8.62 12.83
CA THR A 41 -13.51 7.95 11.60
C THR A 41 -14.33 6.71 11.92
N ASN A 42 -13.87 5.88 12.85
CA ASN A 42 -14.56 4.64 13.23
C ASN A 42 -15.90 4.90 13.94
N ALA A 43 -16.09 6.08 14.53
CA ALA A 43 -17.37 6.49 15.10
C ALA A 43 -18.46 6.81 14.03
N ARG A 44 -18.10 6.92 12.74
CA ARG A 44 -19.02 7.33 11.66
C ARG A 44 -19.83 6.18 11.04
N ASN A 45 -19.72 4.95 11.56
CA ASN A 45 -20.42 3.76 11.05
C ASN A 45 -20.24 3.56 9.52
N LEU A 46 -18.98 3.61 9.07
CA LEU A 46 -18.60 3.42 7.67
C LEU A 46 -18.48 1.93 7.35
N THR A 47 -18.42 1.61 6.06
CA THR A 47 -18.17 0.23 5.57
C THR A 47 -16.73 -0.24 5.78
N PHE A 48 -15.87 0.61 6.33
CA PHE A 48 -14.49 0.32 6.67
C PHE A 48 -14.14 0.92 8.03
N ALA A 49 -13.08 0.40 8.64
CA ALA A 49 -12.48 0.95 9.84
C ALA A 49 -11.00 1.25 9.60
N LEU A 50 -10.51 2.29 10.26
CA LEU A 50 -9.08 2.58 10.37
C LEU A 50 -8.50 1.87 11.58
N GLY A 51 -7.19 1.62 11.54
CA GLY A 51 -6.45 1.02 12.64
C GLY A 51 -5.06 1.61 12.74
N VAL A 52 -4.43 1.46 13.91
CA VAL A 52 -3.01 1.76 14.08
C VAL A 52 -2.23 0.75 13.25
N ASN A 53 -1.50 1.24 12.25
CA ASN A 53 -0.62 0.45 11.40
C ASN A 53 0.80 1.04 11.42
N GLU A 54 1.73 0.47 10.65
CA GLU A 54 3.16 0.87 10.62
C GLU A 54 3.42 2.34 10.25
N PHE A 55 2.41 3.05 9.73
CA PHE A 55 2.50 4.46 9.31
C PHE A 55 1.88 5.44 10.31
N ALA A 56 1.39 4.95 11.46
CA ALA A 56 0.65 5.78 12.41
C ALA A 56 1.49 6.94 13.01
N ASP A 57 2.81 6.92 12.90
CA ASP A 57 3.72 7.98 13.36
C ASP A 57 4.09 9.04 12.30
N LEU A 58 3.52 8.94 11.10
CA LEU A 58 3.79 9.85 9.99
C LEU A 58 2.64 10.82 9.78
N THR A 59 2.97 12.04 9.37
CA THR A 59 1.98 12.92 8.75
C THR A 59 1.61 12.41 7.36
N GLN A 60 0.48 12.88 6.82
CA GLN A 60 0.08 12.55 5.45
C GLN A 60 1.13 12.97 4.42
N ASP A 61 1.78 14.13 4.61
CA ASP A 61 2.80 14.64 3.71
C ASP A 61 4.09 13.81 3.78
N GLU A 62 4.52 13.40 4.98
CA GLU A 62 5.65 12.48 5.14
C GLU A 62 5.35 11.13 4.49
N PHE A 63 4.17 10.57 4.72
CA PHE A 63 3.75 9.32 4.10
C PHE A 63 3.77 9.42 2.58
N ALA A 64 3.19 10.49 2.02
CA ALA A 64 3.18 10.72 0.59
C ALA A 64 4.59 10.88 0.02
N ALA A 65 5.46 11.63 0.68
CA ALA A 65 6.82 11.85 0.23
C ALA A 65 7.69 10.58 0.21
N ILE A 66 7.44 9.64 1.13
CA ILE A 66 8.28 8.45 1.34
C ILE A 66 7.72 7.20 0.62
N TYR A 67 6.41 6.99 0.67
CA TYR A 67 5.77 5.74 0.26
C TYR A 67 5.00 5.83 -1.05
N THR A 68 4.87 7.02 -1.65
CA THR A 68 4.33 7.18 -3.00
C THR A 68 5.45 7.56 -3.98
N GLY A 69 5.30 7.23 -5.26
CA GLY A 69 6.37 7.53 -6.22
C GLY A 69 6.02 7.56 -7.69
N LEU A 70 4.77 7.29 -8.07
CA LEU A 70 4.34 7.45 -9.46
C LEU A 70 4.32 8.95 -9.83
N LYS A 71 5.34 9.42 -10.56
CA LYS A 71 5.49 10.80 -11.02
C LYS A 71 5.76 10.88 -12.54
N PRO A 72 4.81 10.46 -13.40
CA PRO A 72 4.99 10.51 -14.84
C PRO A 72 4.94 11.96 -15.34
N ALA A 73 5.91 12.38 -16.16
CA ALA A 73 5.82 13.63 -16.90
C ALA A 73 4.70 13.58 -17.96
N SER A 74 4.47 12.40 -18.52
CA SER A 74 3.32 12.03 -19.35
C SER A 74 3.09 10.53 -19.16
N LEU A 75 1.85 10.11 -18.94
CA LEU A 75 1.51 8.70 -18.66
C LEU A 75 1.83 7.76 -19.82
N TRP A 76 2.08 8.30 -21.03
CA TRP A 76 2.25 7.49 -22.24
C TRP A 76 3.36 7.99 -23.17
N SER A 77 3.89 9.20 -22.98
CA SER A 77 5.07 9.76 -23.68
C SER A 77 5.15 9.47 -25.20
N GLY A 78 4.02 9.43 -25.91
CA GLY A 78 3.97 9.16 -27.35
C GLY A 78 4.12 7.68 -27.74
N LEU A 79 4.07 6.74 -26.79
CA LEU A 79 4.01 5.32 -27.08
C LEU A 79 2.78 5.00 -27.94
N PRO A 80 2.90 4.08 -28.91
CA PRO A 80 1.78 3.71 -29.77
C PRO A 80 0.68 3.07 -28.92
N ARG A 81 -0.54 3.60 -29.06
CA ARG A 81 -1.73 2.97 -28.47
C ARG A 81 -1.96 1.63 -29.18
N LEU A 82 -1.72 0.52 -28.48
CA LEU A 82 -1.89 -0.82 -29.03
C LEU A 82 -3.37 -1.11 -29.33
N SER A 83 -4.22 -1.00 -28.32
CA SER A 83 -5.68 -1.13 -28.46
C SER A 83 -6.35 -0.69 -27.15
N THR A 84 -7.68 -0.66 -27.15
CA THR A 84 -8.47 -0.70 -25.91
C THR A 84 -9.24 -2.01 -25.91
N HIS A 85 -9.28 -2.68 -24.77
CA HIS A 85 -10.07 -3.89 -24.61
C HIS A 85 -11.55 -3.52 -24.77
N GLU A 86 -12.23 -4.17 -25.73
CA GLU A 86 -13.67 -4.09 -25.90
C GLU A 86 -14.29 -5.37 -25.35
N TYR A 87 -15.17 -5.21 -24.37
CA TYR A 87 -15.91 -6.33 -23.81
C TYR A 87 -16.96 -6.80 -24.82
N ASP A 88 -16.94 -8.09 -25.13
CA ASP A 88 -17.74 -8.72 -26.18
C ASP A 88 -19.16 -9.12 -25.74
N GLY A 89 -19.54 -8.84 -24.48
CA GLY A 89 -20.82 -9.24 -23.92
C GLY A 89 -20.86 -10.67 -23.38
N SER A 90 -19.73 -11.39 -23.35
CA SER A 90 -19.64 -12.74 -22.80
C SER A 90 -19.97 -12.76 -21.30
N PRO A 91 -20.70 -13.78 -20.79
CA PRO A 91 -21.06 -13.83 -19.38
C PRO A 91 -19.85 -13.70 -18.44
N LEU A 92 -19.95 -12.82 -17.46
CA LEU A 92 -18.90 -12.59 -16.47
C LEU A 92 -19.14 -13.39 -15.20
N ALA A 93 -18.04 -13.78 -14.54
CA ALA A 93 -18.11 -14.34 -13.20
C ALA A 93 -18.70 -13.33 -12.21
N SER A 94 -19.49 -13.80 -11.26
CA SER A 94 -20.05 -12.95 -10.20
C SER A 94 -18.98 -12.41 -9.24
N SER A 95 -17.85 -13.11 -9.11
CA SER A 95 -16.68 -12.71 -8.35
C SER A 95 -15.42 -13.36 -8.91
N VAL A 96 -14.30 -12.66 -8.86
CA VAL A 96 -12.98 -13.19 -9.21
C VAL A 96 -12.01 -12.87 -8.08
N ASP A 97 -11.29 -13.88 -7.62
CA ASP A 97 -10.15 -13.74 -6.71
C ASP A 97 -8.97 -14.52 -7.30
N TRP A 98 -7.94 -13.81 -7.72
CA TRP A 98 -6.73 -14.42 -8.29
C TRP A 98 -5.80 -14.99 -7.23
N THR A 99 -5.91 -14.55 -5.96
CA THR A 99 -5.06 -15.03 -4.86
C THR A 99 -5.35 -16.49 -4.53
N THR A 100 -6.61 -16.91 -4.66
CA THR A 100 -7.04 -18.30 -4.45
C THR A 100 -6.74 -19.21 -5.64
N GLN A 101 -6.32 -18.64 -6.77
CA GLN A 101 -6.02 -19.38 -8.01
C GLN A 101 -4.52 -19.66 -8.18
N GLY A 102 -3.68 -19.27 -7.21
CA GLY A 102 -2.24 -19.54 -7.26
C GLY A 102 -1.47 -18.72 -8.30
N VAL A 103 -2.02 -17.58 -8.73
CA VAL A 103 -1.40 -16.70 -9.74
C VAL A 103 -0.96 -15.35 -9.17
N VAL A 104 -0.87 -15.24 -7.84
CA VAL A 104 -0.46 -14.02 -7.14
C VAL A 104 0.68 -14.35 -6.18
N THR A 105 1.78 -13.60 -6.26
CA THR A 105 2.93 -13.73 -5.35
C THR A 105 2.62 -13.17 -3.96
N PRO A 106 3.39 -13.53 -2.91
CA PRO A 106 3.24 -12.93 -1.59
C PRO A 106 3.39 -11.40 -1.62
N VAL A 107 2.68 -10.71 -0.73
CA VAL A 107 2.78 -9.25 -0.58
C VAL A 107 4.23 -8.85 -0.31
N LYS A 108 4.74 -7.91 -1.10
CA LYS A 108 6.10 -7.36 -0.99
C LYS A 108 6.10 -5.97 -0.35
N ASN A 109 7.28 -5.48 0.05
CA ASN A 109 7.45 -4.16 0.65
C ASN A 109 8.42 -3.31 -0.18
N GLN A 110 7.93 -2.21 -0.76
CA GLN A 110 8.72 -1.27 -1.58
C GLN A 110 9.71 -0.42 -0.76
N GLY A 111 9.56 -0.38 0.56
CA GLY A 111 10.30 0.52 1.43
C GLY A 111 10.11 1.99 1.08
N GLN A 112 11.18 2.76 1.23
CA GLN A 112 11.20 4.23 1.14
C GLN A 112 11.70 4.73 -0.23
N CYS A 113 11.40 3.98 -1.30
CA CYS A 113 12.00 4.18 -2.63
C CYS A 113 11.09 4.93 -3.62
N GLY A 114 9.77 4.91 -3.42
CA GLY A 114 8.82 5.39 -4.44
C GLY A 114 8.74 4.46 -5.67
N SER A 115 9.11 3.18 -5.52
CA SER A 115 9.14 2.19 -6.60
C SER A 115 7.79 1.52 -6.89
N CYS A 116 6.68 2.03 -6.31
CA CYS A 116 5.33 1.45 -6.44
C CYS A 116 4.91 1.14 -7.89
N TRP A 117 5.37 1.92 -8.86
CA TRP A 117 5.10 1.71 -10.29
C TRP A 117 5.77 0.44 -10.84
N SER A 118 6.96 0.09 -10.35
CA SER A 118 7.65 -1.15 -10.70
C SER A 118 6.91 -2.35 -10.11
N PHE A 119 6.57 -2.31 -8.81
CA PHE A 119 5.76 -3.34 -8.13
C PHE A 119 4.41 -3.57 -8.82
N SER A 120 3.74 -2.51 -9.25
CA SER A 120 2.48 -2.63 -10.00
C SER A 120 2.68 -3.31 -11.34
N THR A 121 3.81 -3.07 -12.00
CA THR A 121 4.13 -3.65 -13.31
C THR A 121 4.50 -5.13 -13.17
N THR A 122 5.38 -5.45 -12.22
CA THR A 122 5.80 -6.83 -11.96
C THR A 122 4.62 -7.69 -11.52
N GLY A 123 3.79 -7.24 -10.58
CA GLY A 123 2.63 -8.02 -10.12
C GLY A 123 1.64 -8.36 -11.25
N ALA A 124 1.41 -7.44 -12.19
CA ALA A 124 0.59 -7.71 -13.37
C ALA A 124 1.24 -8.74 -14.31
N LEU A 125 2.55 -8.62 -14.54
CA LEU A 125 3.31 -9.55 -15.38
C LEU A 125 3.43 -10.95 -14.76
N GLU A 126 3.64 -11.05 -13.45
CA GLU A 126 3.69 -12.31 -12.70
C GLU A 126 2.37 -13.09 -12.86
N GLY A 127 1.22 -12.42 -12.69
CA GLY A 127 -0.08 -13.03 -12.88
C GLY A 127 -0.36 -13.46 -14.32
N ALA A 128 -0.07 -12.60 -15.30
CA ALA A 128 -0.22 -12.94 -16.71
C ALA A 128 0.69 -14.11 -17.15
N TRP A 129 1.91 -14.14 -16.63
CA TRP A 129 2.87 -15.22 -16.84
C TRP A 129 2.36 -16.54 -16.24
N ALA A 130 1.89 -16.51 -15.00
CA ALA A 130 1.33 -17.69 -14.33
C ALA A 130 0.11 -18.24 -15.07
N LEU A 131 -0.78 -17.38 -15.57
CA LEU A 131 -1.95 -17.79 -16.35
C LEU A 131 -1.58 -18.43 -17.70
N SER A 132 -0.54 -17.92 -18.37
CA SER A 132 -0.15 -18.43 -19.69
C SER A 132 0.72 -19.68 -19.63
N THR A 133 1.55 -19.82 -18.58
CA THR A 133 2.55 -20.90 -18.47
C THR A 133 2.22 -21.95 -17.42
N GLY A 134 1.29 -21.67 -16.50
CA GLY A 134 1.03 -22.49 -15.32
C GLY A 134 2.09 -22.36 -14.22
N ASN A 135 3.11 -21.50 -14.38
CA ASN A 135 4.21 -21.35 -13.43
C ASN A 135 4.20 -19.95 -12.80
N LEU A 136 3.96 -19.86 -11.50
CA LEU A 136 4.12 -18.60 -10.76
C LEU A 136 5.59 -18.37 -10.44
N VAL A 137 6.11 -17.20 -10.83
CA VAL A 137 7.48 -16.77 -10.55
C VAL A 137 7.46 -15.39 -9.90
N SER A 138 8.42 -15.12 -9.02
CA SER A 138 8.65 -13.78 -8.51
C SER A 138 9.61 -13.05 -9.45
N LEU A 139 9.12 -12.02 -10.13
CA LEU A 139 9.92 -11.14 -10.99
C LEU A 139 10.64 -10.08 -10.15
N SER A 140 11.63 -9.43 -10.77
CA SER A 140 12.36 -8.32 -10.15
C SER A 140 11.63 -7.01 -10.41
N GLU A 141 11.29 -6.32 -9.33
CA GLU A 141 11.00 -4.88 -9.32
C GLU A 141 12.25 -4.04 -9.62
#